data_AF-A0A086AAC1-F1
#
_entry.id   AF-A0A086AAC1-F1
#
_cell.length_a   1.000
_cell.length_b   1.000
_cell.length_c   1.000
_cell.angle_alpha   90.00
_cell.angle_beta   90.00
_cell.angle_gamma   90.00
#
_symmetry.space_group_name_H-M   'P 1'
#
loop_
_entity.id
_entity.type
_entity.pdbx_description
1 polymer ?
#
loop_
_entity_poly.entity_id
_entity_poly.type
_entity_poly.pdbx_seq_one_letter_code
_entity_poly.pdbx_strand_id
1 'polypeptide(L)'
;MKIEKKVTKLLTQKYTSEIAVFSSNRDIKRKCILDTDNGTLFTVSDNTVFCYRDKDKNHWVTVPKSFIINETVHYPVVGDEFTLNNGVKYYFTTKEAIIAIATIYFENFVDINYGIKKKFSYLIFLDESCTNKYYAEFKRFKSKSHARIEAYLSYN
;
A
#
# COMPACT_ATOMS: atom_id res chain seq x y z
N MET A 1 -17.33 -1.39 9.35
CA MET A 1 -16.70 -2.58 8.70
C MET A 1 -15.90 -3.33 9.76
N LYS A 2 -16.07 -4.65 9.91
CA LYS A 2 -15.29 -5.45 10.89
C LYS A 2 -13.78 -5.30 10.62
N ILE A 3 -12.98 -5.16 11.67
CA ILE A 3 -11.53 -4.90 11.62
C ILE A 3 -10.78 -5.93 10.76
N GLU A 4 -11.14 -7.20 10.89
CA GLU A 4 -10.59 -8.30 10.08
C GLU A 4 -10.79 -8.11 8.57
N LYS A 5 -11.91 -7.49 8.16
CA LYS A 5 -12.17 -7.17 6.75
C LYS A 5 -11.23 -6.07 6.25
N LYS A 6 -10.87 -5.07 7.08
CA LYS A 6 -9.89 -4.03 6.71
C LYS A 6 -8.51 -4.63 6.49
N VAL A 7 -8.06 -5.47 7.42
CA VAL A 7 -6.76 -6.15 7.35
C VAL A 7 -6.69 -7.07 6.13
N THR A 8 -7.74 -7.87 5.92
CA THR A 8 -7.81 -8.75 4.75
C THR A 8 -7.78 -7.95 3.46
N LYS A 9 -8.50 -6.82 3.38
CA LYS A 9 -8.48 -5.94 2.22
C LYS A 9 -7.07 -5.42 1.95
N LEU A 10 -6.41 -4.84 2.95
CA LEU A 10 -5.03 -4.34 2.82
C LEU A 10 -4.06 -5.43 2.35
N LEU A 11 -4.19 -6.65 2.85
CA LEU A 11 -3.25 -7.73 2.55
C LEU A 11 -3.58 -8.53 1.28
N THR A 12 -4.66 -8.18 0.57
CA THR A 12 -5.06 -8.86 -0.68
C THR A 12 -5.22 -7.92 -1.86
N GLN A 13 -5.28 -6.62 -1.58
CA GLN A 13 -5.36 -5.58 -2.59
C GLN A 13 -4.06 -5.48 -3.41
N LYS A 14 -4.17 -4.77 -4.53
CA LYS A 14 -3.12 -4.61 -5.51
C LYS A 14 -2.71 -3.15 -5.59
N TYR A 15 -1.43 -2.92 -5.77
CA TYR A 15 -0.79 -1.63 -5.56
C TYR A 15 0.02 -1.23 -6.81
N THR A 16 0.06 0.06 -7.14
CA THR A 16 0.74 0.62 -8.34
C THR A 16 2.24 0.86 -8.16
N SER A 17 2.72 0.81 -6.92
CA SER A 17 4.05 1.28 -6.52
C SER A 17 4.91 0.12 -6.01
N GLU A 18 6.04 0.47 -5.39
CA GLU A 18 7.00 -0.39 -4.68
C GLU A 18 6.42 -1.10 -3.43
N ILE A 19 5.15 -1.47 -3.47
CA ILE A 19 4.45 -2.12 -2.38
C ILE A 19 4.49 -3.64 -2.58
N ALA A 20 5.21 -4.33 -1.70
CA ALA A 20 5.28 -5.78 -1.65
C ALA A 20 4.38 -6.32 -0.54
N VAL A 21 3.47 -7.24 -0.89
CA VAL A 21 2.62 -7.94 0.07
C VAL A 21 3.14 -9.37 0.24
N PHE A 22 3.48 -9.73 1.47
CA PHE A 22 3.93 -11.08 1.81
C PHE A 22 2.87 -11.76 2.69
N SER A 23 2.20 -12.75 2.10
CA SER A 23 1.36 -13.69 2.83
C SER A 23 1.99 -15.07 2.71
N SER A 24 2.49 -15.60 3.83
CA SER A 24 3.04 -16.96 3.84
C SER A 24 1.92 -17.97 3.53
N ASN A 25 2.06 -18.72 2.43
CA ASN A 25 1.12 -19.78 2.03
C ASN A 25 1.22 -21.05 2.90
N ARG A 26 2.24 -21.15 3.80
CA ARG A 26 2.50 -22.36 4.59
C ARG A 26 2.30 -22.17 6.09
N ASP A 27 2.49 -20.95 6.58
CA ASP A 27 2.21 -20.53 7.95
C ASP A 27 1.35 -19.26 7.92
N ILE A 28 0.06 -19.41 8.19
CA ILE A 28 -0.94 -18.33 8.29
C ILE A 28 -0.58 -17.29 9.38
N LYS A 29 0.42 -17.62 10.22
CA LYS A 29 0.81 -16.89 11.41
C LYS A 29 1.35 -15.50 11.14
N ARG A 30 1.94 -15.21 9.97
CA ARG A 30 2.49 -13.87 9.69
C ARG A 30 2.14 -13.37 8.30
N LYS A 31 1.66 -12.14 8.25
CA LYS A 31 1.37 -11.42 7.02
C LYS A 31 1.94 -10.02 7.12
N CYS A 32 2.47 -9.49 6.02
CA CYS A 32 2.94 -8.11 5.99
C CYS A 32 2.75 -7.45 4.64
N ILE A 33 2.79 -6.13 4.67
CA ILE A 33 2.83 -5.25 3.52
C ILE A 33 3.96 -4.25 3.75
N LEU A 34 4.84 -4.14 2.77
CA LEU A 34 6.08 -3.38 2.83
C LEU A 34 6.11 -2.40 1.66
N ASP A 35 6.37 -1.14 1.96
CA ASP A 35 6.86 -0.18 0.98
C ASP A 35 8.38 -0.36 0.86
N THR A 36 8.86 -0.81 -0.31
CA THR A 36 10.28 -1.10 -0.52
C THR A 36 11.12 0.14 -0.76
N ASP A 37 10.51 1.28 -1.09
CA ASP A 37 11.22 2.54 -1.36
C ASP A 37 11.73 3.15 -0.05
N ASN A 38 10.85 3.25 0.96
CA ASN A 38 11.18 3.91 2.23
C ASN A 38 11.15 2.99 3.46
N GLY A 39 10.79 1.71 3.30
CA GLY A 39 10.83 0.72 4.36
C GLY A 39 9.64 0.76 5.34
N THR A 40 8.60 1.54 5.04
CA THR A 40 7.33 1.55 5.80
C THR A 40 6.70 0.16 5.75
N LEU A 41 6.36 -0.40 6.92
CA LEU A 41 6.02 -1.80 7.07
C LEU A 41 4.83 -1.95 8.00
N PHE A 42 3.81 -2.68 7.55
CA PHE A 42 2.73 -3.16 8.41
C PHE A 42 2.79 -4.68 8.51
N THR A 43 2.75 -5.20 9.74
CA THR A 43 2.83 -6.64 10.04
C THR A 43 1.69 -7.06 10.95
N VAL A 44 1.20 -8.27 10.70
CA VAL A 44 0.19 -8.95 11.50
C VAL A 44 0.72 -10.33 11.85
N SER A 45 0.80 -10.63 13.15
CA SER A 45 1.16 -11.94 13.66
C SER A 45 0.01 -12.58 14.43
N ASP A 46 -0.31 -13.83 14.13
CA ASP A 46 -1.36 -14.66 14.74
C ASP A 46 -2.72 -13.95 14.87
N ASN A 47 -3.01 -13.00 13.98
CA ASN A 47 -4.17 -12.08 14.02
C ASN A 47 -4.36 -11.33 15.35
N THR A 48 -3.36 -11.31 16.22
CA THR A 48 -3.43 -10.77 17.59
C THR A 48 -2.41 -9.68 17.83
N VAL A 49 -1.24 -9.78 17.21
CA VAL A 49 -0.16 -8.80 17.33
C VAL A 49 -0.07 -8.00 16.04
N PHE A 50 -0.18 -6.67 16.17
CA PHE A 50 -0.09 -5.75 15.05
C PHE A 50 1.08 -4.80 15.29
N CYS A 51 1.85 -4.55 14.23
CA CYS A 51 2.94 -3.59 14.27
C CYS A 51 2.98 -2.79 12.96
N TYR A 52 3.09 -1.48 13.09
CA TYR A 52 3.34 -0.56 11.98
C TYR A 52 4.66 0.15 12.22
N ARG A 53 5.51 0.20 11.20
CA ARG A 53 6.77 0.93 11.21
C ARG A 53 6.74 1.96 10.09
N ASP A 54 7.04 3.21 10.39
CA ASP A 54 7.15 4.26 9.39
C ASP A 54 8.56 4.34 8.76
N LYS A 55 8.72 5.25 7.80
CA LYS A 55 10.00 5.56 7.14
C LYS A 55 11.10 6.02 8.10
N ASP A 56 10.72 6.63 9.23
CA ASP A 56 11.63 7.15 10.25
C ASP A 56 11.98 6.07 11.30
N LYS A 57 11.55 4.82 11.04
CA LYS A 57 11.73 3.64 11.89
C LYS A 57 10.99 3.71 13.21
N ASN A 58 10.04 4.61 13.41
CA ASN A 58 9.17 4.60 14.57
C ASN A 58 8.18 3.43 14.48
N HIS A 59 7.86 2.83 15.62
CA HIS A 59 7.03 1.64 15.71
C HIS A 59 5.76 1.93 16.49
N TRP A 60 4.61 1.55 15.95
CA TRP A 60 3.35 1.46 16.67
C TRP A 60 3.02 -0.01 16.83
N VAL A 61 2.92 -0.47 18.08
CA VAL A 61 2.82 -1.90 18.40
C VAL A 61 1.65 -2.14 19.34
N THR A 62 0.93 -3.24 19.16
CA THR A 62 -0.03 -3.71 20.15
C THR A 62 0.68 -3.99 21.46
N VAL A 63 0.06 -3.60 22.57
CA VAL A 63 0.61 -3.80 23.93
C VAL A 63 0.98 -5.28 24.17
N PRO A 64 2.28 -5.62 24.32
CA PRO A 64 2.69 -6.96 24.70
C PRO A 64 2.51 -7.17 26.21
N LYS A 65 2.60 -8.43 26.66
CA LYS A 65 2.61 -8.75 28.10
C LYS A 65 3.80 -8.11 28.82
N SER A 66 4.95 -8.09 28.16
CA SER A 66 6.16 -7.42 28.64
C SER A 66 6.99 -6.95 27.44
N PHE A 67 7.80 -5.94 27.66
CA PHE A 67 8.66 -5.35 26.65
C PHE A 67 10.03 -5.08 27.28
N ILE A 68 11.09 -5.59 26.66
CA ILE A 68 12.45 -5.42 27.18
C ILE A 68 13.13 -4.33 26.36
N ILE A 69 13.58 -3.27 27.03
CA ILE A 69 14.33 -2.19 26.42
C ILE A 69 15.52 -1.86 27.32
N ASN A 70 16.71 -1.66 26.75
CA ASN A 70 17.93 -1.33 27.51
C ASN A 70 18.14 -2.26 28.73
N GLU A 71 18.02 -3.57 28.51
CA GLU A 71 18.17 -4.62 29.55
C GLU A 71 17.14 -4.58 30.70
N THR A 72 16.15 -3.68 30.62
CA THR A 72 15.10 -3.52 31.63
C THR A 72 13.77 -4.05 31.11
N VAL A 73 13.04 -4.78 31.96
CA VAL A 73 11.70 -5.29 31.64
C VAL A 73 10.64 -4.26 32.00
N HIS A 74 9.78 -3.93 31.04
CA HIS A 74 8.64 -3.04 31.20
C HIS A 74 7.33 -3.77 30.92
N TYR A 75 6.25 -3.26 31.49
CA TYR A 75 4.89 -3.75 31.30
C TYR A 75 4.05 -2.62 30.72
N PRO A 76 4.17 -2.37 29.40
CA PRO A 76 3.57 -1.21 28.79
C PRO A 76 2.05 -1.27 28.84
N VAL A 77 1.41 -0.11 28.80
CA VAL A 77 -0.03 0.07 28.59
C VAL A 77 -0.30 0.90 27.34
N VAL A 78 -1.57 0.97 26.94
CA VAL A 78 -1.98 1.82 25.81
C VAL A 78 -1.66 3.27 26.14
N GLY A 79 -0.94 3.94 25.24
CA GLY A 79 -0.50 5.33 25.39
C GLY A 79 0.96 5.48 25.81
N ASP A 80 1.61 4.39 26.26
CA ASP A 80 3.03 4.45 26.59
C ASP A 80 3.90 4.65 25.35
N GLU A 81 4.97 5.44 25.54
CA GLU A 81 6.01 5.67 24.55
C GLU A 81 7.38 5.35 25.16
N PHE A 82 8.20 4.64 24.42
CA PHE A 82 9.59 4.38 24.77
C PHE A 82 10.52 4.81 23.64
N THR A 83 11.59 5.52 23.96
CA THR A 83 12.62 5.91 23.00
C THR A 83 13.88 5.10 23.25
N LEU A 84 14.36 4.40 22.22
CA LEU A 84 15.64 3.71 22.23
C LEU A 84 16.80 4.71 22.18
N ASN A 85 17.99 4.26 22.60
CA ASN A 85 19.21 5.09 22.58
C ASN A 85 19.58 5.59 21.16
N ASN A 86 19.09 4.91 20.11
CA ASN A 86 19.30 5.30 18.72
C ASN A 86 18.20 6.26 18.17
N GLY A 87 17.33 6.78 19.04
CA GLY A 87 16.25 7.70 18.69
C GLY A 87 14.97 7.05 18.16
N VAL A 88 14.95 5.73 17.96
CA VAL A 88 13.75 5.01 17.51
C VAL A 88 12.70 4.99 18.61
N LYS A 89 11.46 5.34 18.27
CA LYS A 89 10.34 5.34 19.20
C LYS A 89 9.44 4.12 19.05
N TYR A 90 8.94 3.64 20.18
CA TYR A 90 7.91 2.61 20.29
C TYR A 90 6.69 3.22 20.96
N TYR A 91 5.57 3.23 20.25
CA TYR A 91 4.27 3.67 20.72
C TYR A 91 3.38 2.44 20.94
N PHE A 92 2.94 2.24 22.18
CA PHE A 92 2.06 1.13 22.52
C PHE A 92 0.61 1.57 22.39
N THR A 93 -0.14 0.92 21.50
CA THR A 93 -1.50 1.36 21.18
C THR A 93 -2.42 0.19 20.83
N THR A 94 -3.68 0.48 20.54
CA THR A 94 -4.69 -0.52 20.20
C THR A 94 -4.49 -1.03 18.77
N LYS A 95 -4.91 -2.27 18.49
CA LYS A 95 -4.85 -2.83 17.13
C LYS A 95 -5.64 -1.96 16.14
N GLU A 96 -6.74 -1.36 16.57
CA GLU A 96 -7.58 -0.47 15.76
C GLU A 96 -6.81 0.75 15.27
N ALA A 97 -6.03 1.38 16.16
CA ALA A 97 -5.22 2.54 15.83
C ALA A 97 -4.12 2.17 14.82
N ILE A 98 -3.43 1.05 15.03
CA ILE A 98 -2.37 0.57 14.13
C ILE A 98 -2.91 0.29 12.73
N ILE A 99 -4.06 -0.39 12.66
CA ILE A 99 -4.71 -0.70 11.38
C ILE A 99 -5.17 0.59 10.69
N ALA A 100 -5.66 1.58 11.45
CA ALA A 100 -6.04 2.87 10.88
C ALA A 100 -4.83 3.60 10.26
N ILE A 101 -3.69 3.65 10.96
CA ILE A 101 -2.45 4.23 10.46
C ILE A 101 -2.00 3.52 9.17
N ALA A 102 -1.93 2.19 9.19
CA ALA A 102 -1.57 1.39 8.02
C ALA A 102 -2.53 1.61 6.85
N THR A 103 -3.83 1.71 7.12
CA THR A 103 -4.85 1.94 6.09
C THR A 103 -4.63 3.30 5.41
N ILE A 104 -4.48 4.36 6.21
CA ILE A 104 -4.27 5.73 5.70
C ILE A 104 -3.04 5.79 4.80
N TYR A 105 -1.98 5.09 5.17
CA TYR A 105 -0.76 5.06 4.38
C TYR A 105 -0.93 4.25 3.08
N PHE A 106 -1.25 2.97 3.18
CA PHE A 106 -1.21 2.05 2.04
C PHE A 106 -2.36 2.25 1.05
N GLU A 107 -3.51 2.80 1.45
CA GLU A 107 -4.62 3.06 0.51
C GLU A 107 -4.24 4.06 -0.59
N ASN A 108 -3.26 4.94 -0.37
CA ASN A 108 -2.78 5.88 -1.38
C ASN A 108 -2.08 5.21 -2.57
N PHE A 109 -1.62 3.98 -2.40
CA PHE A 109 -0.87 3.24 -3.42
C PHE A 109 -1.72 2.21 -4.14
N VAL A 110 -3.03 2.15 -3.84
CA VAL A 110 -3.94 1.19 -4.45
C VAL A 110 -4.03 1.41 -5.95
N ASP A 111 -3.85 0.32 -6.70
CA ASP A 111 -4.09 0.34 -8.14
C ASP A 111 -5.57 0.17 -8.46
N ILE A 112 -6.23 1.30 -8.66
CA ILE A 112 -7.62 1.35 -9.13
C ILE A 112 -7.79 0.79 -10.54
N ASN A 113 -6.70 0.64 -11.31
CA ASN A 113 -6.70 0.09 -12.66
C ASN A 113 -6.21 -1.37 -12.69
N TYR A 114 -5.98 -2.00 -11.52
CA TYR A 114 -5.49 -3.37 -11.50
C TYR A 114 -6.44 -4.31 -12.24
N GLY A 115 -5.88 -5.11 -13.15
CA GLY A 115 -6.66 -6.02 -14.01
C GLY A 115 -7.21 -5.38 -15.29
N ILE A 116 -7.12 -4.06 -15.45
CA ILE A 116 -7.43 -3.38 -16.72
C ILE A 116 -6.20 -3.50 -17.63
N LYS A 117 -6.29 -4.34 -18.68
CA LYS A 117 -5.28 -4.39 -19.74
C LYS A 117 -5.33 -3.10 -20.57
N LYS A 118 -4.44 -2.15 -20.28
CA LYS A 118 -4.23 -0.96 -21.13
C LYS A 118 -3.55 -1.39 -22.44
N LYS A 119 -4.33 -1.59 -23.50
CA LYS A 119 -3.80 -1.69 -24.87
C LYS A 119 -3.52 -0.27 -25.37
N PHE A 120 -2.27 0.19 -25.23
CA PHE A 120 -1.81 1.34 -26.01
C PHE A 120 -1.45 0.86 -27.41
N SER A 121 -2.37 1.05 -28.35
CA SER A 121 -2.08 0.94 -29.77
C SER A 121 -1.82 2.33 -30.32
N TYR A 122 -0.56 2.77 -30.30
CA TYR A 122 -0.17 3.81 -31.26
C TYR A 122 -0.12 3.14 -32.64
N LEU A 123 -0.76 3.75 -33.61
CA LEU A 123 -0.58 3.39 -35.02
C LEU A 123 0.51 4.32 -35.55
N ILE A 124 1.63 3.73 -36.00
CA ILE A 124 2.69 4.46 -36.69
C ILE A 124 2.30 4.49 -38.15
N PHE A 125 2.14 5.68 -38.71
CA PHE A 125 2.01 5.88 -40.15
C PHE A 125 3.34 6.42 -40.67
N LEU A 126 3.78 5.85 -41.79
CA LEU A 126 4.91 6.32 -42.58
C LEU A 126 4.34 6.93 -43.86
N ASP A 127 4.95 8.01 -44.35
CA ASP A 127 4.72 8.41 -45.74
C ASP A 127 5.30 7.40 -46.72
N GLU A 128 4.98 7.53 -48.01
CA GLU A 128 5.48 6.61 -49.06
C GLU A 128 7.02 6.56 -49.11
N SER A 129 7.71 7.59 -48.61
CA SER A 129 9.17 7.65 -48.56
C SER A 129 9.78 6.97 -47.32
N CYS A 130 8.96 6.55 -46.35
CA CYS A 130 9.36 6.05 -45.03
C CYS A 130 10.26 6.99 -44.21
N THR A 131 10.38 8.28 -44.59
CA THR A 131 11.28 9.22 -43.91
C THR A 131 10.59 9.99 -42.80
N ASN A 132 9.29 10.26 -42.92
CA ASN A 132 8.53 10.97 -41.90
C ASN A 132 7.60 10.02 -41.12
N LYS A 133 7.65 10.10 -39.79
CA LYS A 133 6.77 9.35 -38.88
C LYS A 133 5.65 10.26 -38.40
N TYR A 134 4.41 9.84 -38.61
CA TYR A 134 3.24 10.51 -38.09
C TYR A 134 2.69 9.73 -36.91
N TYR A 135 2.50 10.43 -35.79
CA TYR A 135 1.94 9.87 -34.57
C TYR A 135 0.47 10.29 -34.46
N ALA A 136 -0.44 9.32 -34.56
CA ALA A 136 -1.83 9.56 -34.22
C ALA A 136 -1.95 9.67 -32.69
N GLU A 137 -2.07 10.91 -32.18
CA GLU A 137 -2.25 11.18 -30.77
C GLU A 137 -3.74 11.12 -30.42
N PHE A 138 -4.18 10.03 -29.79
CA PHE A 138 -5.56 9.91 -29.31
C PHE A 138 -5.83 10.90 -28.18
N LYS A 139 -6.37 12.08 -28.50
CA LYS A 139 -6.87 13.00 -27.48
C LYS A 139 -8.15 12.45 -26.88
N ARG A 140 -8.13 12.22 -25.56
CA ARG A 140 -9.28 11.70 -24.81
C ARG A 140 -10.38 12.76 -24.76
N PHE A 141 -11.61 12.38 -25.14
CA PHE A 141 -12.82 13.14 -24.82
C PHE A 141 -13.77 12.31 -23.95
N LYS A 142 -14.44 12.95 -22.99
CA LYS A 142 -15.47 12.35 -22.14
C LYS A 142 -16.81 12.97 -22.45
N SER A 143 -17.76 12.16 -22.94
CA SER A 143 -19.12 12.62 -23.23
C SER A 143 -19.79 13.18 -21.98
N LYS A 144 -20.32 14.40 -22.08
CA LYS A 144 -21.02 15.08 -20.98
C LYS A 144 -22.38 14.43 -20.67
N SER A 145 -23.00 13.77 -21.65
CA SER A 145 -24.34 13.19 -21.54
C SER A 145 -24.35 11.69 -21.22
N HIS A 146 -23.23 10.96 -21.43
CA HIS A 146 -23.16 9.50 -21.26
C HIS A 146 -21.92 9.09 -20.45
N ALA A 147 -22.01 9.19 -19.12
CA ALA A 147 -20.87 9.05 -18.21
C ALA A 147 -20.20 7.66 -18.17
N ARG A 148 -20.84 6.62 -18.73
CA ARG A 148 -20.38 5.22 -18.69
C ARG A 148 -19.76 4.71 -19.99
N ILE A 149 -19.77 5.50 -21.05
CA ILE A 149 -19.18 5.11 -22.34
C ILE A 149 -17.76 5.67 -22.43
N GLU A 150 -16.76 4.79 -22.45
CA GLU A 150 -15.40 5.10 -22.87
C GLU A 150 -15.22 4.68 -24.33
N ALA A 151 -15.61 5.54 -25.27
CA ALA A 151 -15.37 5.32 -26.70
C ALA A 151 -14.40 6.39 -27.22
N TYR A 152 -13.39 5.96 -27.98
CA TYR A 152 -12.35 6.81 -28.55
C TYR A 152 -12.40 6.69 -30.08
N LEU A 153 -12.83 7.76 -30.76
CA LEU A 153 -12.63 7.92 -32.21
C LEU A 153 -11.67 9.10 -32.38
N SER A 154 -10.57 8.87 -33.11
CA SER A 154 -9.62 9.92 -33.50
C SER A 154 -9.93 10.35 -34.93
N TYR A 155 -9.85 11.65 -35.22
CA TYR A 155 -9.82 12.19 -36.58
C TYR A 155 -8.70 13.23 -36.72
N ASN A 156 -8.04 13.13 -37.88
CA ASN A 156 -6.93 13.89 -38.47
C ASN A 156 -5.69 14.11 -37.62
#